data_AF-A0A099P8G5-F1
#
_entry.id   AF-A0A099P8G5-F1
#
_cell.length_a   1.000
_cell.length_b   1.000
_cell.length_c   1.000
_cell.angle_alpha   90.00
_cell.angle_beta   90.00
_cell.angle_gamma   90.00
#
_symmetry.space_group_name_H-M   'P 1'
#
loop_
_entity.id
_entity.type
_entity.pdbx_description
1 polymer ?
#
loop_
_entity_poly.entity_id
_entity_poly.type
_entity_poly.pdbx_seq_one_letter_code
_entity_poly.pdbx_strand_id
1 'polypeptide(L)'
;MIDNEELSYAHGPKLGRRFDWPSSNLSTQSFSRLVIEMDQNTEAITEQGDWSLFRLFDQGRMTRIDSERYLIEFSTRSGHRFNFELVAGSVYNPFDANLFKSIRCN
;
A
#
# COMPACT_ATOMS: atom_id res chain seq x y z
N MET A 1 -0.71 6.18 5.34
CA MET A 1 -0.21 5.79 6.67
C MET A 1 -0.13 4.28 6.76
N ILE A 2 0.97 3.77 7.29
CA ILE A 2 1.18 2.36 7.59
C ILE A 2 1.66 2.33 9.03
N ASP A 3 0.88 1.72 9.92
CA ASP A 3 1.12 1.71 11.35
C ASP A 3 1.36 3.12 11.91
N ASN A 4 2.58 3.44 12.33
CA ASN A 4 2.96 4.72 12.94
C ASN A 4 3.56 5.72 11.94
N GLU A 5 3.73 5.34 10.68
CA GLU A 5 4.38 6.17 9.66
C GLU A 5 3.41 6.69 8.61
N GLU A 6 3.57 7.95 8.21
CA GLU A 6 2.71 8.62 7.24
C GLU A 6 3.51 9.21 6.07
N LEU A 7 3.02 9.04 4.85
CA LEU A 7 3.48 9.79 3.68
C LEU A 7 2.28 10.57 3.16
N SER A 8 2.43 11.88 3.07
CA SER A 8 1.48 12.79 2.42
C SER A 8 2.13 13.42 1.20
N TYR A 9 1.35 13.61 0.14
CA TYR A 9 1.81 14.19 -1.12
C TYR A 9 0.70 15.06 -1.72
N ALA A 10 1.02 16.31 -2.06
CA ALA A 10 0.09 17.26 -2.64
C ALA A 10 0.76 17.95 -3.85
N HIS A 11 0.59 17.36 -5.03
CA HIS A 11 0.99 17.93 -6.34
C HIS A 11 2.40 18.57 -6.38
N GLY A 12 3.35 17.99 -5.66
CA GLY A 12 4.73 18.46 -5.55
C GLY A 12 5.72 17.60 -6.33
N PRO A 13 7.02 17.66 -6.01
CA PRO A 13 7.98 16.68 -6.52
C PRO A 13 7.65 15.28 -5.98
N LYS A 14 7.87 14.22 -6.78
CA LYS A 14 7.67 12.83 -6.32
C LYS A 14 8.50 12.58 -5.06
N LEU A 15 7.84 12.14 -3.99
CA LEU A 15 8.49 11.80 -2.72
C LEU A 15 8.46 10.28 -2.52
N GLY A 16 9.58 9.73 -2.05
CA GLY A 16 9.67 8.36 -1.56
C GLY A 16 9.83 8.36 -0.05
N ARG A 17 9.17 7.41 0.63
CA ARG A 17 9.37 7.14 2.06
C ARG A 17 9.52 5.65 2.27
N ARG A 18 10.52 5.27 3.07
CA ARG A 18 10.66 3.89 3.53
C ARG A 18 9.61 3.63 4.61
N PHE A 19 8.98 2.47 4.52
CA PHE A 19 8.07 1.95 5.52
C PHE A 19 8.56 0.59 5.99
N ASP A 20 8.59 0.37 7.30
CA ASP A 20 8.81 -0.94 7.88
C ASP A 20 7.46 -1.48 8.40
N TRP A 21 7.09 -2.68 7.94
CA TRP A 21 5.79 -3.27 8.21
C TRP A 21 5.91 -4.79 8.49
N PRO A 22 5.19 -5.32 9.49
CA PRO A 22 4.55 -4.58 10.58
C PRO A 22 5.60 -3.80 11.39
N SER A 23 5.24 -2.62 11.88
CA SER A 23 6.18 -1.81 12.67
C SER A 23 6.55 -2.52 13.98
N SER A 24 7.84 -2.54 14.33
CA SER A 24 8.32 -3.20 15.56
C SER A 24 7.82 -2.55 16.86
N ASN A 25 7.33 -1.31 16.77
CA ASN A 25 6.92 -0.48 17.91
C ASN A 25 5.40 -0.26 17.92
N LEU A 26 4.62 -1.31 17.66
CA LEU A 26 3.17 -1.27 17.71
C LEU A 26 2.66 -1.49 19.14
N SER A 27 1.88 -0.53 19.66
CA SER A 27 1.11 -0.68 20.91
C SER A 27 -0.33 -1.16 20.67
N THR A 28 -0.73 -1.22 19.40
CA THR A 28 -2.07 -1.58 18.94
C THR A 28 -1.96 -2.51 17.72
N GLN A 29 -3.09 -2.99 17.20
CA GLN A 29 -3.10 -3.81 15.99
C GLN A 29 -2.58 -3.02 14.78
N SER A 30 -1.77 -3.66 13.92
CA SER A 30 -1.27 -3.05 12.69
C SER A 30 -2.41 -2.54 11.81
N PHE A 31 -2.24 -1.43 11.12
CA PHE A 31 -3.22 -0.93 10.16
C PHE A 31 -2.56 -0.18 9.01
N SER A 32 -3.28 -0.11 7.90
CA SER A 32 -2.87 0.65 6.72
C SER A 32 -4.02 1.53 6.28
N ARG A 33 -3.74 2.83 6.07
CA ARG A 33 -4.75 3.82 5.69
C ARG A 33 -4.26 4.65 4.51
N LEU A 34 -5.08 4.70 3.47
CA LEU A 34 -4.92 5.55 2.31
C LEU A 34 -6.02 6.61 2.33
N VAL A 35 -5.63 7.88 2.18
CA VAL A 35 -6.54 9.01 2.09
C VAL A 35 -6.26 9.72 0.78
N ILE A 36 -7.31 10.01 0.03
CA ILE A 36 -7.26 10.74 -1.24
C ILE A 36 -8.14 11.97 -1.06
N GLU A 37 -7.51 13.14 -1.04
CA GLU A 37 -8.18 14.42 -0.99
C GLU A 37 -8.28 14.97 -2.42
N MET A 38 -9.49 15.30 -2.83
CA MET A 38 -9.83 15.97 -4.08
C MET A 38 -10.60 17.25 -3.74
N ASP A 39 -10.65 18.22 -4.65
CA ASP A 39 -11.21 19.56 -4.41
C ASP A 39 -12.53 19.59 -3.62
N GLN A 40 -13.46 18.67 -3.92
CA GLN A 40 -14.78 18.60 -3.29
C GLN A 40 -15.09 17.26 -2.62
N ASN A 41 -14.13 16.32 -2.59
CA ASN A 41 -14.40 14.97 -2.09
C ASN A 41 -13.17 14.35 -1.44
N THR A 42 -13.38 13.61 -0.36
CA THR A 42 -12.32 12.86 0.33
C THR A 42 -12.72 11.39 0.35
N GLU A 43 -11.83 10.53 -0.13
CA GLU A 43 -12.00 9.09 -0.06
C GLU A 43 -10.92 8.51 0.84
N ALA A 44 -11.30 7.56 1.72
CA ALA A 44 -10.36 6.89 2.58
C ALA A 44 -10.61 5.38 2.59
N ILE A 45 -9.52 4.61 2.54
CA ILE A 45 -9.50 3.16 2.67
C ILE A 45 -8.68 2.84 3.90
N THR A 46 -9.21 2.02 4.81
CA THR A 46 -8.51 1.61 6.03
C THR A 46 -8.63 0.10 6.20
N GLU A 47 -7.50 -0.56 6.39
CA GLU A 47 -7.37 -1.99 6.60
C GLU A 47 -6.67 -2.23 7.94
N GLN A 48 -7.12 -3.21 8.73
CA GLN A 48 -6.61 -3.48 10.09
C GLN A 48 -6.17 -4.93 10.25
N GLY A 49 -5.11 -5.19 11.01
CA GLY A 49 -4.47 -6.49 11.24
C GLY A 49 -3.07 -6.56 10.65
N ASP A 50 -2.32 -7.58 11.03
CA ASP A 50 -0.92 -7.82 10.62
C ASP A 50 -0.76 -8.15 9.13
N TRP A 51 -1.83 -8.08 8.34
CA TRP A 51 -1.85 -8.22 6.87
C TRP A 51 -2.55 -7.02 6.20
N SER A 52 -2.72 -5.91 6.93
CA SER A 52 -3.43 -4.71 6.49
C SER A 52 -2.84 -4.10 5.22
N LEU A 53 -1.52 -4.10 5.11
CA LEU A 53 -0.82 -3.52 3.95
C LEU A 53 -1.14 -4.30 2.66
N PHE A 54 -1.13 -5.63 2.72
CA PHE A 54 -1.50 -6.47 1.57
C PHE A 54 -2.95 -6.29 1.17
N ARG A 55 -3.87 -6.26 2.14
CA ARG A 55 -5.28 -6.00 1.85
C ARG A 55 -5.49 -4.62 1.24
N LEU A 56 -4.75 -3.61 1.70
CA LEU A 56 -4.81 -2.27 1.10
C LEU A 56 -4.34 -2.32 -0.35
N PHE A 57 -3.27 -3.04 -0.64
CA PHE A 57 -2.77 -3.21 -2.02
C PHE A 57 -3.73 -4.02 -2.90
N ASP A 58 -4.47 -4.98 -2.34
CA ASP A 58 -5.52 -5.74 -3.04
C ASP A 58 -6.73 -4.86 -3.44
N GLN A 59 -6.90 -3.67 -2.84
CA GLN A 59 -7.89 -2.68 -3.30
C GLN A 59 -7.46 -1.98 -4.61
N GLY A 60 -6.19 -2.13 -5.01
CA GLY A 60 -5.63 -1.60 -6.25
C GLY A 60 -5.24 -2.70 -7.23
N ARG A 61 -4.83 -2.28 -8.42
CA ARG A 61 -4.23 -3.15 -9.44
C ARG A 61 -2.71 -3.05 -9.34
N MET A 62 -2.08 -4.10 -8.84
CA MET A 62 -0.61 -4.19 -8.79
C MET A 62 -0.06 -4.78 -10.09
N THR A 63 0.93 -4.11 -10.67
CA THR A 63 1.69 -4.56 -11.86
C THR A 63 3.18 -4.57 -11.53
N ARG A 64 3.86 -5.69 -11.74
CA ARG A 64 5.31 -5.79 -11.56
C ARG A 64 6.01 -5.00 -12.69
N ILE A 65 6.91 -4.08 -12.31
CA ILE A 65 7.76 -3.35 -13.26
C ILE A 65 9.07 -4.13 -13.46
N ASP A 66 9.74 -4.49 -12.37
CA ASP A 66 10.94 -5.34 -12.38
C ASP A 66 11.06 -6.17 -11.08
N SER A 67 12.26 -6.66 -10.73
CA SER A 67 12.52 -7.49 -9.55
C SER A 67 12.09 -6.83 -8.23
N GLU A 68 12.23 -5.52 -8.11
CA GLU A 68 12.06 -4.77 -6.85
C GLU A 68 10.95 -3.71 -6.94
N ARG A 69 10.54 -3.32 -8.15
CA ARG A 69 9.59 -2.23 -8.39
C ARG A 69 8.23 -2.72 -8.88
N TYR A 70 7.19 -2.15 -8.31
CA TYR A 70 5.79 -2.45 -8.60
C TYR A 70 5.02 -1.15 -8.75
N LEU A 71 4.12 -1.11 -9.73
CA LEU A 71 3.14 -0.05 -9.86
C LEU A 71 1.82 -0.51 -9.24
N ILE A 72 1.27 0.26 -8.31
CA ILE A 72 -0.06 0.00 -7.75
C ILE A 72 -0.98 1.12 -8.22
N GLU A 73 -1.97 0.77 -9.03
CA GLU A 73 -2.97 1.70 -9.54
C GLU A 73 -4.26 1.57 -8.73
N PHE A 74 -4.75 2.69 -8.22
CA PHE A 74 -6.03 2.76 -7.53
C PHE A 74 -7.01 3.61 -8.33
N SER A 75 -8.30 3.32 -8.16
CA SER A 75 -9.39 4.10 -8.71
C SER A 75 -10.30 4.57 -7.59
N THR A 76 -10.55 5.87 -7.53
CA THR A 76 -11.58 6.46 -6.66
C THR A 76 -12.97 6.08 -7.15
N ARG A 77 -13.98 6.19 -6.28
CA ARG A 77 -15.40 6.02 -6.66
C ARG A 77 -15.84 7.05 -7.69
N SER A 78 -15.22 8.23 -7.67
CA SER A 78 -15.45 9.29 -8.66
C SER A 78 -14.74 9.08 -10.01
N GLY A 79 -13.96 8.00 -10.17
CA GLY A 79 -13.30 7.63 -11.43
C GLY A 79 -11.90 8.21 -11.64
N HIS A 80 -11.40 9.02 -10.71
CA HIS A 80 -10.00 9.46 -10.71
C HIS A 80 -9.06 8.29 -10.44
N ARG A 81 -7.96 8.22 -11.19
CA ARG A 81 -6.92 7.21 -11.04
C ARG A 81 -5.65 7.84 -10.48
N PHE A 82 -5.00 7.12 -9.60
CA PHE A 82 -3.70 7.50 -9.05
C PHE A 82 -2.84 6.26 -8.91
N ASN A 83 -1.52 6.45 -8.95
CA ASN A 83 -0.57 5.36 -8.87
C ASN A 83 0.51 5.62 -7.82
N PHE A 84 1.01 4.55 -7.24
CA PHE A 84 2.20 4.55 -6.40
C PHE A 84 3.22 3.58 -6.97
N GLU A 85 4.48 3.97 -6.89
CA GLU A 85 5.59 3.06 -7.12
C GLU A 85 6.02 2.50 -5.76
N LEU A 86 5.91 1.18 -5.64
CA LEU A 86 6.40 0.43 -4.50
C LEU A 86 7.77 -0.14 -4.87
N VAL A 87 8.78 0.23 -4.08
CA VAL A 87 10.13 -0.30 -4.18
C VAL A 87 10.40 -1.16 -2.95
N ALA A 88 10.63 -2.46 -3.15
CA ALA A 88 10.95 -3.35 -2.05
C ALA A 88 12.37 -3.09 -1.55
N GLY A 89 12.54 -3.01 -0.22
CA GLY A 89 13.84 -2.84 0.42
C GLY A 89 14.72 -4.11 0.42
N SER A 90 14.24 -5.21 -0.17
CA SER A 90 14.93 -6.50 -0.27
C SER A 90 14.46 -7.27 -1.50
N VAL A 91 15.36 -8.08 -2.08
CA VAL A 91 15.07 -9.04 -3.16
C VAL A 91 14.01 -10.06 -2.74
N TYR A 92 13.94 -10.38 -1.45
CA TYR A 92 12.84 -11.17 -0.87
C TYR A 92 11.65 -10.26 -0.63
N ASN A 93 10.88 -10.05 -1.69
CA ASN A 93 9.72 -9.20 -1.68
C ASN A 93 8.44 -10.00 -1.41
N PRO A 94 7.77 -9.82 -0.25
CA PRO A 94 6.53 -10.52 0.05
C PRO A 94 5.33 -10.02 -0.76
N PHE A 95 5.46 -8.93 -1.52
CA PHE A 95 4.44 -8.37 -2.42
C PHE A 95 4.36 -9.08 -3.78
N ASP A 96 5.17 -10.11 -4.02
CA ASP A 96 4.89 -11.07 -5.08
C ASP A 96 3.65 -11.88 -4.68
N ALA A 97 2.48 -11.27 -4.87
CA ALA A 97 1.18 -11.70 -4.34
C ALA A 97 0.79 -13.13 -4.73
N ASN A 98 1.50 -13.75 -5.68
CA ASN A 98 1.34 -15.16 -6.02
C ASN A 98 1.88 -16.12 -4.94
N LEU A 99 2.76 -15.69 -4.05
CA LEU A 99 3.35 -16.59 -3.05
C LEU A 99 2.35 -16.99 -1.95
N PHE A 100 1.46 -16.08 -1.55
CA PHE A 100 0.52 -16.31 -0.43
C PHE A 100 -0.92 -16.62 -0.88
N LYS A 101 -1.32 -16.27 -2.11
CA LYS A 101 -2.68 -16.54 -2.61
C LYS A 101 -2.93 -18.02 -2.95
N SER A 102 -1.89 -18.85 -3.02
CA SER A 102 -2.00 -20.28 -3.38
C SER A 102 -1.73 -21.25 -2.23
N ILE A 103 -1.59 -20.79 -0.98
CA ILE A 103 -1.40 -21.71 0.15
C ILE A 103 -2.73 -22.39 0.46
N ARG A 104 -2.88 -23.62 -0.02
CA ARG A 104 -3.92 -24.55 0.44
C ARG A 104 -3.28 -25.49 1.44
N CYS A 105 -3.69 -25.41 2.70
CA CYS A 105 -3.44 -26.48 3.66
C CYS A 105 -4.42 -27.62 3.32
N ASN A 106 -3.88 -28.76 2.90
CA ASN A 106 -4.62 -30.02 2.85
C ASN A 106 -4.56 -30.70 4.21
#